data_AF-A0A2D5T0L0-F1
#
_entry.id   AF-A0A2D5T0L0-F1
#
_cell.length_a   1.000
_cell.length_b   1.000
_cell.length_c   1.000
_cell.angle_alpha   90.00
_cell.angle_beta   90.00
_cell.angle_gamma   90.00
#
_symmetry.space_group_name_H-M   'P 1'
#
loop_
_entity.id
_entity.type
_entity.pdbx_description
1 polymer ?
#
loop_
_entity_poly.entity_id
_entity_poly.type
_entity_poly.pdbx_seq_one_letter_code
_entity_poly.pdbx_strand_id
1 'polypeptide(L)'
;MKTKFSGAFLLISVALLALFTALAHMSCIVLGPECYRAQMAPEYLVELSERAPWRAALETTLVSLLFVATSVYCLSGAAVIRKLPLLKPAIMTISVLCTLRGIATVPLSVLFPDQVTIFSLVAGALWFLAGVCSFIGYHRINAEVKV
;
A
#
# COMPACT_ATOMS: atom_id res chain seq x y z
N MET A 1 0.32 -28.46 -0.04
CA MET A 1 1.66 -27.94 0.36
C MET A 1 2.23 -26.90 -0.60
N LYS A 2 2.40 -27.17 -1.91
CA LYS A 2 2.93 -26.17 -2.88
C LYS A 2 2.07 -24.90 -2.98
N THR A 3 0.76 -25.04 -2.85
CA THR A 3 -0.24 -23.98 -2.95
C THR A 3 -0.26 -23.04 -1.73
N LYS A 4 -0.10 -23.56 -0.52
CA LYS A 4 0.10 -22.77 0.72
C LYS A 4 1.37 -21.94 0.69
N PHE A 5 2.48 -22.53 0.22
CA PHE A 5 3.75 -21.80 0.06
C PHE A 5 3.61 -20.66 -0.95
N SER A 6 2.92 -20.90 -2.06
CA SER A 6 2.61 -19.85 -3.04
C SER A 6 1.70 -18.76 -2.47
N GLY A 7 0.67 -19.10 -1.70
CA GLY A 7 -0.22 -18.10 -1.08
C GLY A 7 0.47 -17.23 -0.03
N ALA A 8 1.28 -17.84 0.84
CA ALA A 8 2.07 -17.13 1.84
C ALA A 8 3.10 -16.21 1.17
N PHE A 9 3.78 -16.68 0.12
CA PHE A 9 4.72 -15.87 -0.64
C PHE A 9 4.06 -14.60 -1.21
N LEU A 10 2.87 -14.71 -1.81
CA LEU A 10 2.13 -13.55 -2.33
C LEU A 10 1.84 -12.51 -1.25
N LEU A 11 1.35 -12.94 -0.09
CA LEU A 11 1.05 -12.04 1.02
C LEU A 11 2.30 -11.40 1.63
N ILE A 12 3.41 -12.15 1.72
CA ILE A 12 4.69 -11.61 2.20
C ILE A 12 5.24 -10.56 1.22
N SER A 13 5.16 -10.79 -0.09
CA SER A 13 5.56 -9.80 -1.09
C SER A 13 4.76 -8.51 -0.96
N VAL A 14 3.44 -8.60 -0.77
CA VAL A 14 2.59 -7.42 -0.52
C VAL A 14 3.00 -6.73 0.78
N ALA A 15 3.30 -7.48 1.83
CA ALA A 15 3.71 -6.91 3.10
C ALA A 15 5.03 -6.12 3.01
N LEU A 16 6.00 -6.64 2.25
CA LEU A 16 7.29 -5.97 2.02
C LEU A 16 7.11 -4.70 1.16
N LEU A 17 6.28 -4.77 0.11
CA LEU A 17 5.95 -3.61 -0.71
C LEU A 17 5.27 -2.50 0.13
N ALA A 18 4.32 -2.89 0.99
CA ALA A 18 3.64 -1.95 1.87
C ALA A 18 4.60 -1.31 2.87
N LEU A 19 5.52 -2.09 3.46
CA LEU A 19 6.53 -1.56 4.37
C LEU A 19 7.49 -0.60 3.67
N PHE A 20 7.97 -0.94 2.48
CA PHE A 20 8.78 -0.04 1.66
C PHE A 20 8.05 1.27 1.36
N THR A 21 6.76 1.20 1.01
CA THR A 21 5.95 2.39 0.74
C THR A 21 5.75 3.25 1.98
N ALA A 22 5.56 2.66 3.16
CA ALA A 22 5.49 3.39 4.41
C ALA A 22 6.80 4.18 4.68
N LEU A 23 7.95 3.54 4.47
CA LEU A 23 9.26 4.19 4.62
C LEU A 23 9.46 5.31 3.59
N ALA A 24 9.03 5.08 2.35
CA ALA A 24 9.08 6.09 1.29
C ALA A 24 8.23 7.33 1.63
N HIS A 25 7.07 7.17 2.29
CA HIS A 25 6.28 8.32 2.75
C HIS A 25 6.95 9.05 3.91
N MET A 26 7.41 8.29 4.91
CA MET A 26 8.12 8.87 6.07
C MET A 26 9.38 9.65 5.68
N SER A 27 10.07 9.26 4.60
CA SER A 27 11.26 9.99 4.13
C SER A 27 10.95 11.44 3.72
N CYS A 28 9.72 11.77 3.31
CA CYS A 28 9.35 13.15 2.97
C CYS A 28 9.32 14.09 4.16
N ILE A 29 9.17 13.57 5.38
CA ILE A 29 9.28 14.39 6.59
C ILE A 29 10.70 14.97 6.71
N VAL A 30 11.71 14.23 6.23
CA VAL A 30 13.13 14.61 6.29
C VAL A 30 13.59 15.31 5.01
N LEU A 31 13.15 14.83 3.84
CA LEU A 31 13.57 15.32 2.52
C LEU A 31 12.81 16.57 2.05
N GLY A 32 11.68 16.90 2.68
CA GLY A 32 10.96 18.15 2.44
C GLY A 32 10.03 18.13 1.20
N PRO A 33 9.64 19.32 0.70
CA PRO A 33 8.56 19.51 -0.28
C PRO A 33 8.76 18.76 -1.60
N GLU A 34 10.00 18.68 -2.10
CA GLU A 34 10.31 17.98 -3.35
C GLU A 34 10.04 16.47 -3.27
N CYS A 35 10.19 15.87 -2.09
CA CYS A 35 9.80 14.48 -1.88
C CYS A 35 8.27 14.31 -1.98
N TYR A 36 7.51 15.27 -1.45
CA TYR A 36 6.04 15.27 -1.57
C TYR A 36 5.61 15.40 -3.03
N ARG A 37 6.21 16.31 -3.79
CA ARG A 37 5.97 16.44 -5.24
C ARG A 37 6.32 15.16 -6.00
N ALA A 38 7.48 14.56 -5.70
CA ALA A 38 7.92 13.32 -6.34
C ALA A 38 6.95 12.15 -6.09
N GLN A 39 6.32 12.11 -4.92
CA GLN A 39 5.26 11.13 -4.59
C GLN A 39 3.86 11.56 -5.03
N MET A 40 3.75 12.63 -5.82
CA MET A 40 2.50 13.23 -6.28
C MET A 40 1.53 13.55 -5.14
N ALA A 41 2.06 14.04 -4.02
CA ALA A 41 1.23 14.62 -2.99
C ALA A 41 0.43 15.78 -3.61
N PRO A 42 -0.84 15.95 -3.22
CA PRO A 42 -1.63 17.09 -3.68
C PRO A 42 -0.95 18.41 -3.27
N GLU A 43 -1.04 19.43 -4.12
CA GLU A 43 -0.28 20.69 -3.93
C GLU A 43 -0.55 21.33 -2.55
N TYR A 44 -1.76 21.19 -2.01
CA TYR A 44 -2.09 21.68 -0.67
C TYR A 44 -1.14 21.10 0.40
N LEU A 45 -0.76 19.82 0.28
CA LEU A 45 0.10 19.11 1.23
C LEU A 45 1.56 19.49 1.03
N VAL A 46 1.97 19.71 -0.23
CA VAL A 46 3.31 20.24 -0.55
C VAL A 46 3.49 21.60 0.09
N GLU A 47 2.56 22.53 -0.16
CA GLU A 47 2.56 23.83 0.50
C GLU A 47 2.48 23.67 2.03
N LEU A 48 1.60 22.79 2.55
CA LEU A 48 1.48 22.53 4.00
C LEU A 48 2.81 22.12 4.63
N SER A 49 3.66 21.37 3.90
CA SER A 49 4.98 20.97 4.39
C SER A 49 5.95 22.14 4.60
N GLU A 50 5.75 23.26 3.89
CA GLU A 50 6.55 24.48 4.03
C GLU A 50 6.00 25.40 5.13
N ARG A 51 4.68 25.66 5.12
CA ARG A 51 4.02 26.58 6.07
C ARG A 51 3.75 25.98 7.45
N ALA A 52 3.49 24.68 7.54
CA ALA A 52 3.16 23.99 8.79
C ALA A 52 3.72 22.55 8.78
N PRO A 53 5.05 22.37 8.86
CA PRO A 53 5.72 21.08 8.66
C PRO A 53 5.23 19.98 9.61
N TRP A 54 4.85 20.33 10.85
CA TRP A 54 4.32 19.35 11.80
C TRP A 54 2.96 18.78 11.38
N ARG A 55 2.12 19.56 10.70
CA ARG A 55 0.81 19.10 10.18
C ARG A 55 1.01 18.17 8.99
N ALA A 56 1.89 18.56 8.05
CA ALA A 56 2.25 17.68 6.95
C ALA A 56 2.85 16.36 7.47
N ALA A 57 3.74 16.41 8.46
CA ALA A 57 4.29 15.21 9.10
C ALA A 57 3.21 14.33 9.74
N LEU A 58 2.21 14.92 10.39
CA LEU A 58 1.07 14.18 10.93
C LEU A 58 0.28 13.46 9.82
N GLU A 59 -0.07 14.16 8.74
CA GLU A 59 -0.79 13.56 7.60
C GLU A 59 0.02 12.43 6.96
N THR A 60 1.31 12.65 6.72
CA THR A 60 2.24 11.64 6.20
C THR A 60 2.35 10.42 7.11
N THR A 61 2.38 10.64 8.43
CA THR A 61 2.43 9.57 9.41
C THR A 61 1.14 8.74 9.38
N LEU A 62 -0.02 9.38 9.27
CA LEU A 62 -1.31 8.68 9.16
C LEU A 62 -1.37 7.80 7.92
N VAL A 63 -0.93 8.29 6.76
CA VAL A 63 -0.85 7.50 5.53
C VAL A 63 0.14 6.35 5.69
N SER A 64 1.31 6.60 6.28
CA SER A 64 2.32 5.57 6.53
C SER A 64 1.80 4.46 7.45
N LEU A 65 0.99 4.80 8.46
CA LEU A 65 0.36 3.82 9.35
C LEU A 65 -0.63 2.91 8.62
N LEU A 66 -1.35 3.40 7.60
CA LEU A 66 -2.21 2.55 6.78
C LEU A 66 -1.41 1.48 6.01
N PHE A 67 -0.24 1.85 5.51
CA PHE A 67 0.67 0.90 4.85
C PHE A 67 1.28 -0.10 5.84
N VAL A 68 1.67 0.35 7.04
CA VAL A 68 2.13 -0.56 8.12
C VAL A 68 1.02 -1.53 8.51
N ALA A 69 -0.22 -1.05 8.68
CA ALA A 69 -1.36 -1.91 8.97
C ALA A 69 -1.57 -2.95 7.87
N THR A 70 -1.48 -2.54 6.60
CA THR A 70 -1.54 -3.44 5.44
C THR A 70 -0.47 -4.53 5.52
N SER A 71 0.78 -4.16 5.83
CA SER A 71 1.89 -5.09 5.99
C SER A 71 1.62 -6.11 7.10
N VAL A 72 1.21 -5.62 8.27
CA VAL A 72 0.91 -6.43 9.45
C VAL A 72 -0.24 -7.42 9.18
N TYR A 73 -1.33 -6.99 8.54
CA TYR A 73 -2.43 -7.89 8.18
C TYR A 73 -2.03 -8.93 7.13
N CYS A 74 -1.20 -8.57 6.14
CA CYS A 74 -0.71 -9.52 5.15
C CYS A 74 0.24 -10.57 5.78
N LEU A 75 1.14 -10.17 6.69
CA LEU A 75 1.99 -11.08 7.45
C LEU A 75 1.16 -12.01 8.36
N SER A 76 0.10 -11.49 8.97
CA SER A 76 -0.85 -12.28 9.77
C SER A 76 -1.60 -13.30 8.89
N GLY A 77 -2.00 -12.90 7.68
CA GLY A 77 -2.61 -13.78 6.67
C GLY A 77 -1.68 -14.87 6.18
N ALA A 78 -0.39 -14.57 6.06
CA ALA A 78 0.66 -15.51 5.69
C ALA A 78 1.08 -16.47 6.82
N ALA A 79 0.51 -16.31 8.03
CA ALA A 79 0.90 -17.04 9.24
C ALA A 79 2.36 -16.83 9.68
N VAL A 80 2.98 -15.69 9.31
CA VAL A 80 4.31 -15.29 9.78
C VAL A 80 4.23 -14.74 11.22
N ILE A 81 3.15 -14.05 11.54
CA ILE A 81 2.85 -13.53 12.87
C ILE A 81 1.53 -14.10 13.39
N ARG A 82 1.21 -13.84 14.68
CA ARG A 82 -0.05 -14.27 15.29
C ARG A 82 -1.26 -13.79 14.48
N LYS A 83 -2.33 -14.60 14.47
CA LYS A 83 -3.59 -14.22 13.83
C LYS A 83 -4.18 -13.00 14.53
N LEU A 84 -4.48 -11.97 13.74
CA LEU A 84 -5.13 -10.75 14.20
C LEU A 84 -6.65 -10.85 14.13
N PRO A 85 -7.39 -10.09 14.96
CA PRO A 85 -8.83 -9.99 14.82
C PRO A 85 -9.19 -9.43 13.44
N LEU A 86 -10.36 -9.80 12.93
CA LEU A 86 -10.89 -9.25 11.66
C LEU A 86 -9.99 -9.49 10.43
N LEU A 87 -9.15 -10.52 10.43
CA LEU A 87 -8.19 -10.81 9.36
C LEU A 87 -8.84 -10.93 7.97
N LYS A 88 -9.96 -11.66 7.86
CA LYS A 88 -10.70 -11.82 6.60
C LYS A 88 -11.21 -10.47 6.05
N PRO A 89 -12.06 -9.72 6.78
CA PRO A 89 -12.53 -8.44 6.25
C PRO A 89 -11.38 -7.46 6.02
N ALA A 90 -10.34 -7.43 6.86
CA ALA A 90 -9.19 -6.55 6.65
C ALA A 90 -8.45 -6.84 5.33
N ILE A 91 -8.10 -8.10 5.04
CA ILE A 91 -7.40 -8.46 3.80
C ILE A 91 -8.29 -8.23 2.56
N MET A 92 -9.60 -8.47 2.67
CA MET A 92 -10.55 -8.17 1.59
C MET A 92 -10.61 -6.66 1.32
N THR A 93 -10.71 -5.84 2.37
CA THR A 93 -10.67 -4.38 2.23
C THR A 93 -9.36 -3.90 1.63
N ILE A 94 -8.21 -4.41 2.10
CA ILE A 94 -6.89 -4.11 1.54
C ILE A 94 -6.86 -4.44 0.06
N SER A 95 -7.33 -5.63 -0.32
CA SER A 95 -7.36 -6.08 -1.71
C SER A 95 -8.17 -5.12 -2.59
N VAL A 96 -9.38 -4.76 -2.15
CA VAL A 96 -10.25 -3.83 -2.87
C VAL A 96 -9.60 -2.46 -2.98
N LEU A 97 -9.13 -1.88 -1.88
CA LEU A 97 -8.52 -0.55 -1.86
C LEU A 97 -7.26 -0.49 -2.74
N CYS A 98 -6.39 -1.50 -2.68
CA CYS A 98 -5.18 -1.54 -3.49
C CYS A 98 -5.48 -1.70 -4.98
N THR A 99 -6.44 -2.57 -5.32
CA THR A 99 -6.90 -2.76 -6.70
C THR A 99 -7.50 -1.47 -7.25
N LEU A 100 -8.42 -0.85 -6.50
CA LEU A 100 -9.05 0.42 -6.87
C LEU A 100 -8.01 1.54 -7.01
N ARG A 101 -7.05 1.64 -6.09
CA ARG A 101 -5.98 2.63 -6.15
C ARG A 101 -5.12 2.47 -7.39
N GLY A 102 -4.75 1.24 -7.76
CA GLY A 102 -4.00 0.97 -8.99
C GLY A 102 -4.80 1.22 -10.27
N ILE A 103 -6.10 0.87 -10.29
CA ILE A 103 -7.00 1.21 -11.40
C ILE A 103 -7.14 2.72 -11.54
N ALA A 104 -7.33 3.44 -10.43
CA ALA A 104 -7.51 4.88 -10.39
C ALA A 104 -6.30 5.66 -10.92
N THR A 105 -5.10 5.05 -10.93
CA THR A 105 -3.91 5.65 -11.55
C THR A 105 -4.14 5.97 -13.03
N VAL A 106 -4.90 5.15 -13.77
CA VAL A 106 -5.18 5.37 -15.19
C VAL A 106 -6.04 6.63 -15.43
N PRO A 107 -7.27 6.75 -14.89
CA PRO A 107 -8.07 7.96 -15.11
C PRO A 107 -7.43 9.21 -14.50
N LEU A 108 -6.74 9.11 -13.35
CA LEU A 108 -6.00 10.26 -12.79
C LEU A 108 -4.87 10.70 -13.72
N SER A 109 -4.19 9.76 -14.39
CA SER A 109 -3.14 10.11 -15.35
C SER A 109 -3.65 10.85 -16.59
N VAL A 110 -4.91 10.61 -16.96
CA VAL A 110 -5.58 11.32 -18.07
C VAL A 110 -6.08 12.70 -17.62
N LEU A 111 -6.59 12.81 -16.39
CA LEU A 111 -7.12 14.07 -15.85
C LEU A 111 -6.03 15.06 -15.44
N PHE A 112 -4.88 14.58 -14.97
CA PHE A 112 -3.77 15.40 -14.47
C PHE A 112 -2.45 15.00 -15.15
N PRO A 113 -2.32 15.16 -16.48
CA PRO A 113 -1.16 14.67 -17.23
C PRO A 113 0.16 15.30 -16.76
N ASP A 114 0.13 16.55 -16.30
CA ASP A 114 1.31 17.29 -15.83
C ASP A 114 1.91 16.72 -14.54
N GLN A 115 1.14 15.91 -13.79
CA GLN A 115 1.57 15.30 -12.53
C GLN A 115 2.03 13.84 -12.71
N VAL A 116 1.90 13.27 -13.93
CA VAL A 116 2.22 11.87 -14.20
C VAL A 116 3.71 11.66 -14.32
N THR A 117 4.25 10.78 -13.48
CA THR A 117 5.64 10.33 -13.55
C THR A 117 5.73 8.83 -13.80
N ILE A 118 6.90 8.34 -14.27
CA ILE A 118 7.15 6.89 -14.37
C ILE A 118 6.98 6.24 -12.99
N PHE A 119 7.42 6.93 -11.92
CA PHE A 119 7.25 6.47 -10.54
C PHE A 119 5.78 6.24 -10.19
N SER A 120 4.91 7.19 -10.55
CA SER A 120 3.45 7.09 -10.37
C SER A 120 2.84 5.88 -11.07
N LEU A 121 3.18 5.67 -12.34
CA LEU A 121 2.64 4.56 -13.13
C LEU A 121 3.12 3.21 -12.59
N VAL A 122 4.40 3.11 -12.22
CA VAL A 122 4.98 1.91 -11.61
C VAL A 122 4.34 1.65 -10.25
N ALA A 123 4.18 2.67 -9.41
CA ALA A 123 3.49 2.54 -8.13
C ALA A 123 2.03 2.09 -8.33
N GLY A 124 1.29 2.67 -9.28
CA GLY A 124 -0.07 2.26 -9.62
C GLY A 124 -0.15 0.79 -10.02
N ALA A 125 0.74 0.34 -10.92
CA ALA A 125 0.81 -1.06 -11.34
C ALA A 125 1.17 -2.00 -10.18
N LEU A 126 2.16 -1.65 -9.35
CA LEU A 126 2.54 -2.44 -8.18
C LEU A 126 1.40 -2.56 -7.17
N TRP A 127 0.65 -1.48 -6.93
CA TRP A 127 -0.47 -1.49 -6.00
C TRP A 127 -1.71 -2.19 -6.55
N PHE A 128 -1.94 -2.14 -7.86
CA PHE A 128 -2.93 -3.00 -8.53
C PHE A 128 -2.59 -4.48 -8.32
N LEU A 129 -1.35 -4.88 -8.63
CA LEU A 129 -0.86 -6.24 -8.44
C LEU A 129 -0.94 -6.64 -6.97
N ALA A 130 -0.61 -5.75 -6.04
CA ALA A 130 -0.73 -6.01 -4.62
C ALA A 130 -2.17 -6.35 -4.22
N GLY A 131 -3.15 -5.61 -4.74
CA GLY A 131 -4.56 -5.89 -4.50
C GLY A 131 -5.00 -7.29 -4.97
N VAL A 132 -4.59 -7.67 -6.19
CA VAL A 132 -4.87 -9.00 -6.76
C VAL A 132 -4.14 -10.10 -5.98
N CYS A 133 -2.86 -9.89 -5.66
CA CYS A 133 -2.04 -10.83 -4.88
C CYS A 133 -2.60 -11.04 -3.47
N SER A 134 -3.08 -9.99 -2.80
CA SER A 134 -3.74 -10.10 -1.49
C SER A 134 -5.00 -10.96 -1.55
N PHE A 135 -5.84 -10.76 -2.57
CA PHE A 135 -7.04 -11.56 -2.79
C PHE A 135 -6.68 -13.04 -2.99
N ILE A 136 -5.83 -13.32 -3.98
CA ILE A 136 -5.47 -14.69 -4.38
C ILE A 136 -4.72 -15.39 -3.25
N GLY A 137 -3.75 -14.71 -2.63
CA GLY A 137 -2.93 -15.24 -1.55
C GLY A 137 -3.77 -15.68 -0.36
N TYR A 138 -4.74 -14.83 0.05
CA TYR A 138 -5.63 -15.17 1.16
C TYR A 138 -6.57 -16.34 0.84
N HIS A 139 -7.17 -16.37 -0.36
CA HIS A 139 -8.05 -17.47 -0.76
C HIS A 139 -7.31 -18.80 -0.87
N ARG A 140 -6.06 -18.81 -1.37
CA ARG A 140 -5.21 -20.01 -1.43
C ARG A 140 -4.89 -20.56 -0.05
N ILE A 141 -4.59 -19.70 0.92
CA ILE A 141 -4.33 -20.13 2.30
C ILE A 141 -5.60 -20.66 2.97
N ASN A 142 -6.74 -20.00 2.76
CA ASN A 142 -7.98 -20.34 3.45
C ASN A 142 -8.69 -21.58 2.86
N ALA A 143 -8.53 -21.85 1.55
CA ALA A 143 -9.06 -23.04 0.91
C ALA A 143 -8.45 -24.35 1.46
N GLU A 144 -7.18 -24.32 1.88
CA GLU A 144 -6.50 -25.49 2.46
C GLU A 144 -6.81 -25.73 3.95
N VAL A 145 -7.34 -24.74 4.68
CA VAL A 145 -7.72 -24.92 6.11
C VAL A 145 -9.06 -25.67 6.24
N LYS A 146 -9.83 -25.77 5.16
CA LYS A 146 -11.14 -26.45 5.13
C LYS A 146 -11.08 -27.91 4.64
N VAL A 147 -9.90 -28.43 4.33
CA VAL A 147 -9.65 -29.85 3.96
C VAL A 147 -9.04 -30.56 5.16
#